data_AF-N1ZH82-F1
#
_entry.id   AF-N1ZH82-F1
#
_cell.length_a   1.000
_cell.length_b   1.000
_cell.length_c   1.000
_cell.angle_alpha   90.00
_cell.angle_beta   90.00
_cell.angle_gamma   90.00
#
_symmetry.space_group_name_H-M   'P 1'
#
loop_
_entity.id
_entity.type
_entity.pdbx_description
1 polymer ?
#
loop_
_entity_poly.entity_id
_entity_poly.type
_entity_poly.pdbx_seq_one_letter_code
_entity_poly.pdbx_strand_id
1 'polypeptide(L)'
;MSYKLKQLFCILFVIFSLGSVSVYADNISKNDISVEVNGTQLKMSHSPQIIENSTLVPLRDISDALNITIEWNENEKTIDVYGINDTYTLEIDNFTVKSKHSNTILLNAAPTIIDNKTFVPIRFIAESMGADILWNDASKTVLITTNEQKQINNLEKIELSLSNKKVYTGQKLSELKKDFGEPSRIDKSIYNLDWYIYNQDYSKFIMIAVKDNVVVGYYTNVKGFILNDKIKYDAVYNGESDDKQIKIYKDSNNDNKIYAVLVVLLSYQNENADNSQKFLDTQARENFDILNTFRTNYGISILEWDNLLVQSSQAHCIDMAEKGYFAHNSLDGTTHKDRILATGIKNTIAWGENIVAGRELAVDTFDLWINSLGHRVNMLRENFTHVGIASIYKEGSIYNYYSGQNFVEKEFKDADKEEQNEEDEKYTVVFTF
;
A
#
# COMPACT_ATOMS: atom_id res chain seq x y z
N MET A 1 10.22 13.38 -86.58
CA MET A 1 11.69 13.28 -86.64
C MET A 1 12.16 12.91 -85.25
N SER A 2 12.27 11.64 -84.82
CA SER A 2 12.96 10.45 -85.34
C SER A 2 14.48 10.44 -85.11
N TYR A 3 14.94 9.22 -84.78
CA TYR A 3 16.30 8.67 -84.68
C TYR A 3 16.90 8.62 -83.27
N LYS A 4 16.95 7.47 -82.58
CA LYS A 4 17.66 6.19 -82.86
C LYS A 4 19.19 6.32 -82.96
N LEU A 5 19.85 5.66 -81.98
CA LEU A 5 20.88 4.62 -82.14
C LEU A 5 22.34 5.02 -82.49
N LYS A 6 23.28 4.56 -81.65
CA LYS A 6 24.67 4.09 -81.94
C LYS A 6 25.25 3.51 -80.64
N GLN A 7 25.14 2.20 -80.35
CA GLN A 7 26.05 1.09 -80.72
C GLN A 7 27.56 1.35 -80.53
N LEU A 8 28.16 0.67 -79.54
CA LEU A 8 29.45 -0.06 -79.63
C LEU A 8 29.53 -1.01 -78.40
N PHE A 9 29.26 -2.31 -78.50
CA PHE A 9 30.14 -3.43 -78.90
C PHE A 9 31.42 -3.60 -78.07
N CYS A 10 31.39 -4.55 -77.12
CA CYS A 10 32.52 -5.43 -76.80
C CYS A 10 31.96 -6.83 -76.50
N ILE A 11 32.30 -7.77 -77.38
CA ILE A 11 32.03 -9.22 -77.32
C ILE A 11 33.18 -9.90 -76.55
N LEU A 12 32.89 -11.10 -76.01
CA LEU A 12 33.74 -12.23 -75.53
C LEU A 12 33.76 -12.31 -74.00
N PHE A 13 33.40 -13.40 -73.31
CA PHE A 13 33.53 -14.83 -73.61
C PHE A 13 32.46 -15.66 -72.87
N VAL A 14 32.08 -16.78 -73.48
CA VAL A 14 31.15 -17.80 -72.98
C VAL A 14 31.78 -18.64 -71.86
N ILE A 15 31.10 -18.83 -70.72
CA ILE A 15 31.19 -20.06 -69.92
C ILE A 15 29.79 -20.46 -69.47
N PHE A 16 29.34 -21.61 -69.97
CA PHE A 16 28.18 -22.35 -69.51
C PHE A 16 28.59 -23.09 -68.23
N SER A 17 27.97 -22.77 -67.09
CA SER A 17 27.99 -23.66 -65.92
C SER A 17 26.60 -23.66 -65.28
N LEU A 18 25.96 -24.82 -65.27
CA LEU A 18 24.81 -25.11 -64.45
C LEU A 18 25.18 -24.85 -62.98
N GLY A 19 24.69 -23.75 -62.43
CA GLY A 19 24.73 -23.43 -61.02
C GLY A 19 23.32 -23.52 -60.46
N SER A 20 23.14 -24.42 -59.52
CA SER A 20 21.95 -24.66 -58.72
C SER A 20 21.26 -23.34 -58.35
N VAL A 21 19.96 -23.24 -58.64
CA VAL A 21 19.11 -22.27 -57.94
C VAL A 21 19.06 -22.75 -56.49
N SER A 22 19.91 -22.19 -55.65
CA SER A 22 19.73 -22.23 -54.21
C SER A 22 18.46 -21.44 -53.93
N VAL A 23 17.34 -22.15 -53.86
CA VAL A 23 16.19 -21.68 -53.09
C VAL A 23 16.74 -21.55 -51.67
N TYR A 24 17.12 -20.34 -51.27
CA TYR A 24 17.11 -20.01 -49.87
C TYR A 24 15.64 -20.16 -49.47
N ALA A 25 15.33 -21.31 -48.87
CA ALA A 25 14.22 -21.38 -47.96
C ALA A 25 14.54 -20.34 -46.90
N ASP A 26 13.84 -19.22 -46.93
CA ASP A 26 13.74 -18.36 -45.76
C ASP A 26 13.32 -19.29 -44.61
N ASN A 27 14.22 -19.41 -43.63
CA ASN A 27 13.91 -20.00 -42.35
C ASN A 27 12.71 -19.19 -41.81
N ILE A 28 11.51 -19.74 -41.95
CA ILE A 28 10.34 -19.27 -41.23
C ILE A 28 10.76 -19.23 -39.76
N SER A 29 10.84 -18.02 -39.20
CA SER A 29 11.18 -17.79 -37.81
C SER A 29 10.39 -18.76 -36.94
N LYS A 30 11.06 -19.46 -36.03
CA LYS A 30 10.39 -20.06 -34.87
C LYS A 30 9.45 -18.98 -34.33
N ASN A 31 8.14 -19.21 -34.46
CA ASN A 31 7.14 -18.35 -33.84
C ASN A 31 7.29 -18.57 -32.33
N ASP A 32 8.14 -17.78 -31.68
CA ASP A 32 8.34 -17.85 -30.24
C ASP A 32 7.08 -17.31 -29.57
N ILE A 33 6.17 -18.23 -29.28
CA ILE A 33 4.95 -17.94 -28.55
C ILE A 33 5.35 -17.49 -27.15
N SER A 34 4.80 -16.35 -26.72
CA SER A 34 5.00 -15.85 -25.35
C SER A 34 3.75 -16.02 -24.52
N VAL A 35 3.92 -16.04 -23.21
CA VAL A 35 2.83 -16.05 -22.23
C VAL A 35 3.00 -14.84 -21.34
N GLU A 36 1.90 -14.15 -21.07
CA GLU A 36 1.81 -13.03 -20.15
C GLU A 36 0.72 -13.32 -19.12
N VAL A 37 1.03 -13.12 -17.85
CA VAL A 37 0.08 -13.27 -16.74
C VAL A 37 -0.02 -11.92 -16.04
N ASN A 38 -1.23 -11.36 -15.95
CA ASN A 38 -1.52 -10.10 -15.27
C ASN A 38 -0.59 -8.93 -15.68
N GLY A 39 -0.33 -8.79 -16.99
CA GLY A 39 0.53 -7.73 -17.52
C GLY A 39 2.03 -8.08 -17.56
N THR A 40 2.44 -9.22 -16.99
CA THR A 40 3.86 -9.59 -16.85
C THR A 40 4.22 -10.78 -17.72
N GLN A 41 5.22 -10.62 -18.58
CA GLN A 41 5.70 -11.70 -19.43
C GLN A 41 6.33 -12.82 -18.58
N LEU A 42 5.86 -14.05 -18.78
CA LEU A 42 6.33 -15.23 -18.07
C LEU A 42 7.57 -15.80 -18.75
N LYS A 43 8.61 -16.05 -17.95
CA LYS A 43 9.81 -16.76 -18.42
C LYS A 43 9.51 -18.26 -18.46
N MET A 44 9.31 -18.78 -19.67
CA MET A 44 9.05 -20.21 -19.87
C MET A 44 10.34 -21.02 -19.81
N SER A 45 10.32 -22.16 -19.14
CA SER A 45 11.44 -23.09 -19.10
C SER A 45 11.66 -23.76 -20.46
N HIS A 46 10.57 -24.01 -21.20
CA HIS A 46 10.56 -24.47 -22.60
C HIS A 46 9.53 -23.67 -23.39
N SER A 47 9.81 -23.41 -24.67
CA SER A 47 8.91 -22.63 -25.54
C SER A 47 7.54 -23.30 -25.64
N PRO A 48 6.44 -22.53 -25.48
CA PRO A 48 5.09 -23.04 -25.75
C PRO A 48 4.97 -23.61 -27.16
N GLN A 49 4.13 -24.63 -27.32
CA GLN A 49 3.90 -25.33 -28.59
C GLN A 49 2.45 -25.18 -29.01
N ILE A 50 2.17 -24.99 -30.30
CA ILE A 50 0.80 -25.14 -30.83
C ILE A 50 0.64 -26.57 -31.32
N ILE A 51 -0.27 -27.31 -30.67
CA ILE A 51 -0.67 -28.66 -31.06
C ILE A 51 -2.18 -28.63 -31.20
N GLU A 52 -2.68 -29.05 -32.37
CA GLU A 52 -4.12 -29.11 -32.67
C GLU A 52 -4.87 -27.79 -32.38
N ASN A 53 -4.28 -26.65 -32.81
CA ASN A 53 -4.77 -25.29 -32.56
C ASN A 53 -4.86 -24.90 -31.06
N SER A 54 -4.31 -25.69 -30.16
CA SER A 54 -4.19 -25.36 -28.75
C SER A 54 -2.75 -24.97 -28.42
N THR A 55 -2.57 -23.95 -27.60
CA THR A 55 -1.24 -23.63 -27.05
C THR A 55 -1.00 -24.49 -25.82
N LEU A 56 0.06 -25.29 -25.86
CA LEU A 56 0.52 -26.10 -24.76
C LEU A 56 1.75 -25.46 -24.12
N VAL A 57 1.79 -25.50 -22.79
CA VAL A 57 2.87 -24.97 -21.97
C VAL A 57 3.36 -26.00 -20.97
N PRO A 58 4.63 -25.93 -20.54
CA PRO A 58 5.11 -26.74 -19.42
C PRO A 58 4.24 -26.51 -18.18
N LEU A 59 3.69 -27.60 -17.64
CA LEU A 59 2.75 -27.58 -16.52
C LEU A 59 3.32 -26.85 -15.29
N ARG A 60 4.59 -27.08 -14.96
CA ARG A 60 5.24 -26.47 -13.80
C ARG A 60 5.32 -24.94 -13.91
N ASP A 61 5.68 -24.43 -15.09
CA ASP A 61 5.85 -22.98 -15.28
C ASP A 61 4.53 -22.25 -15.09
N ILE A 62 3.43 -22.82 -15.61
CA ILE A 62 2.10 -22.22 -15.49
C ILE A 62 1.49 -22.45 -14.10
N SER A 63 1.73 -23.59 -13.45
CA SER A 63 1.26 -23.82 -12.08
C SER A 63 1.90 -22.86 -11.10
N ASP A 64 3.21 -22.61 -11.24
CA ASP A 64 3.93 -21.66 -10.40
C ASP A 64 3.43 -20.23 -10.64
N ALA A 65 3.24 -19.84 -11.90
CA ALA A 65 2.78 -18.50 -12.28
C ALA A 65 1.35 -18.18 -11.81
N LEU A 66 0.48 -19.19 -11.76
CA LEU A 66 -0.92 -19.05 -11.33
C LEU A 66 -1.15 -19.53 -9.90
N ASN A 67 -0.09 -19.93 -9.18
CA ASN A 67 -0.13 -20.47 -7.82
C ASN A 67 -1.14 -21.63 -7.67
N ILE A 68 -1.10 -22.58 -8.62
CA ILE A 68 -2.03 -23.72 -8.71
C ILE A 68 -1.41 -24.93 -8.01
N THR A 69 -2.18 -25.55 -7.12
CA THR A 69 -1.83 -26.85 -6.57
C THR A 69 -2.08 -27.94 -7.62
N ILE A 70 -1.07 -28.78 -7.86
CA ILE A 70 -1.15 -29.91 -8.78
C ILE A 70 -0.56 -31.15 -8.13
N GLU A 71 -1.11 -32.32 -8.45
CA GLU A 71 -0.56 -33.62 -8.07
C GLU A 71 -0.32 -34.48 -9.31
N TRP A 72 0.87 -35.06 -9.42
CA TRP A 72 1.21 -35.98 -10.51
C TRP A 72 1.19 -37.42 -10.00
N ASN A 73 0.42 -38.28 -10.67
CA ASN A 73 0.39 -39.72 -10.41
C ASN A 73 1.13 -40.46 -11.53
N GLU A 74 2.30 -40.98 -11.19
CA GLU A 74 3.17 -41.68 -12.15
C GLU A 74 2.59 -43.01 -12.63
N ASN A 75 1.93 -43.76 -11.76
CA ASN A 75 1.38 -45.08 -12.09
C ASN A 75 0.22 -44.98 -13.08
N GLU A 76 -0.59 -43.94 -12.93
CA GLU A 76 -1.78 -43.69 -13.76
C GLU A 76 -1.49 -42.73 -14.92
N LYS A 77 -0.30 -42.10 -14.93
CA LYS A 77 0.05 -41.00 -15.86
C LYS A 77 -1.01 -39.91 -15.88
N THR A 78 -1.47 -39.52 -14.70
CA THR A 78 -2.50 -38.50 -14.51
C THR A 78 -1.98 -37.29 -13.74
N ILE A 79 -2.63 -36.15 -13.97
CA ILE A 79 -2.39 -34.87 -13.33
C ILE A 79 -3.70 -34.46 -12.66
N ASP A 80 -3.71 -34.33 -11.35
CA ASP A 80 -4.81 -33.70 -10.64
C ASP A 80 -4.54 -32.20 -10.51
N VAL A 81 -5.46 -31.38 -11.00
CA VAL A 81 -5.43 -29.92 -10.94
C VAL A 81 -6.54 -29.46 -10.00
N TYR A 82 -6.15 -28.75 -8.94
CA TYR A 82 -7.09 -28.22 -7.94
C TYR A 82 -7.53 -26.83 -8.37
N GLY A 83 -8.63 -26.77 -9.10
CA GLY A 83 -9.24 -25.52 -9.57
C GLY A 83 -10.10 -24.84 -8.50
N ILE A 84 -10.63 -23.67 -8.83
CA ILE A 84 -11.39 -22.84 -7.87
C ILE A 84 -12.71 -23.51 -7.41
N ASN A 85 -13.34 -24.29 -8.29
CA ASN A 85 -14.66 -24.91 -8.04
C ASN A 85 -14.62 -26.44 -8.03
N ASP A 86 -13.52 -27.06 -8.48
CA ASP A 86 -13.47 -28.51 -8.67
C ASP A 86 -12.01 -29.03 -8.74
N THR A 87 -11.86 -30.34 -8.62
CA THR A 87 -10.63 -31.06 -8.96
C THR A 87 -10.79 -31.69 -10.34
N TYR A 88 -9.78 -31.49 -11.19
CA TYR A 88 -9.74 -31.99 -12.55
C TYR A 88 -8.60 -32.98 -12.75
N THR A 89 -8.90 -34.19 -13.18
CA THR A 89 -7.91 -35.22 -13.49
C THR A 89 -7.68 -35.29 -14.99
N LEU A 90 -6.50 -34.90 -15.44
CA LEU A 90 -6.05 -34.99 -16.82
C LEU A 90 -5.17 -36.23 -16.98
N GLU A 91 -5.34 -36.98 -18.06
CA GLU A 91 -4.51 -38.14 -18.40
C GLU A 91 -3.64 -37.81 -19.62
N ILE A 92 -2.38 -38.25 -19.60
CA ILE A 92 -1.45 -38.03 -20.73
C ILE A 92 -2.02 -38.67 -22.01
N ASP A 93 -1.93 -37.92 -23.11
CA ASP A 93 -2.41 -38.26 -24.44
C ASP A 93 -3.92 -38.55 -24.52
N ASN A 94 -4.69 -38.14 -23.49
CA ASN A 94 -6.14 -38.23 -23.46
C ASN A 94 -6.80 -36.85 -23.64
N PHE A 95 -7.78 -36.77 -24.53
CA PHE A 95 -8.54 -35.55 -24.83
C PHE A 95 -9.62 -35.25 -23.80
N THR A 96 -9.85 -36.15 -22.85
CA THR A 96 -10.92 -36.01 -21.87
C THR A 96 -10.37 -35.74 -20.47
N VAL A 97 -11.03 -34.84 -19.76
CA VAL A 97 -10.72 -34.51 -18.36
C VAL A 97 -11.87 -34.94 -17.49
N LYS A 98 -11.55 -35.67 -16.40
CA LYS A 98 -12.53 -36.06 -15.39
C LYS A 98 -12.65 -34.93 -14.37
N SER A 99 -13.87 -34.53 -14.06
CA SER A 99 -14.18 -33.59 -12.98
C SER A 99 -14.78 -34.38 -11.80
N LYS A 100 -14.48 -33.97 -10.57
CA LYS A 100 -14.95 -34.67 -9.37
C LYS A 100 -16.44 -34.41 -9.09
N HIS A 101 -16.97 -33.26 -9.53
CA HIS A 101 -18.35 -32.85 -9.27
C HIS A 101 -19.25 -32.78 -10.51
N SER A 102 -18.72 -32.96 -11.73
CA SER A 102 -19.47 -32.83 -12.99
C SER A 102 -19.10 -33.89 -14.05
N ASN A 103 -19.69 -33.76 -15.25
CA ASN A 103 -19.41 -34.63 -16.40
C ASN A 103 -17.99 -34.41 -16.97
N THR A 104 -17.54 -35.34 -17.80
CA THR A 104 -16.27 -35.27 -18.54
C THR A 104 -16.18 -34.04 -19.45
N ILE A 105 -15.04 -33.35 -19.43
CA ILE A 105 -14.73 -32.18 -20.27
C ILE A 105 -13.85 -32.61 -21.46
N LEU A 106 -14.14 -32.12 -22.67
CA LEU A 106 -13.32 -32.36 -23.85
C LEU A 106 -12.30 -31.23 -24.05
N LEU A 107 -11.04 -31.59 -24.27
CA LEU A 107 -9.94 -30.69 -24.60
C LEU A 107 -9.75 -30.58 -26.11
N ASN A 108 -9.29 -29.42 -26.56
CA ASN A 108 -8.87 -29.21 -27.96
C ASN A 108 -7.51 -29.84 -28.29
N ALA A 109 -6.72 -30.17 -27.26
CA ALA A 109 -5.48 -30.92 -27.38
C ALA A 109 -5.26 -31.70 -26.09
N ALA A 110 -4.73 -32.92 -26.19
CA ALA A 110 -4.39 -33.71 -25.02
C ALA A 110 -3.15 -33.15 -24.30
N PRO A 111 -3.05 -33.27 -22.96
CA PRO A 111 -1.77 -33.15 -22.26
C PRO A 111 -0.77 -34.15 -22.84
N THR A 112 0.48 -33.76 -23.01
CA THR A 112 1.47 -34.65 -23.62
C THR A 112 2.85 -34.46 -23.01
N ILE A 113 3.75 -35.42 -23.23
CA ILE A 113 5.13 -35.34 -22.73
C ILE A 113 6.06 -34.96 -23.89
N ILE A 114 6.72 -33.81 -23.77
CA ILE A 114 7.71 -33.30 -24.74
C ILE A 114 9.02 -33.07 -23.97
N ASP A 115 10.11 -33.67 -24.44
CA ASP A 115 11.43 -33.54 -23.82
C ASP A 115 11.42 -33.82 -22.31
N ASN A 116 10.72 -34.89 -21.91
CA ASN A 116 10.56 -35.31 -20.50
C ASN A 116 9.85 -34.26 -19.61
N LYS A 117 9.04 -33.38 -20.20
CA LYS A 117 8.18 -32.43 -19.50
C LYS A 117 6.73 -32.62 -19.90
N THR A 118 5.85 -32.52 -18.91
CA THR A 118 4.42 -32.50 -19.13
C THR A 118 3.99 -31.14 -19.66
N PHE A 119 3.42 -31.13 -20.86
CA PHE A 119 2.81 -30.00 -21.52
C PHE A 119 1.30 -30.11 -21.41
N VAL A 120 0.65 -29.01 -21.02
CA VAL A 120 -0.80 -28.96 -20.82
C VAL A 120 -1.43 -27.82 -21.62
N PRO A 121 -2.69 -27.96 -22.08
CA PRO A 121 -3.43 -26.88 -22.72
C PRO A 121 -3.58 -25.69 -21.77
N ILE A 122 -2.93 -24.58 -22.08
CA ILE A 122 -2.87 -23.42 -21.18
C ILE A 122 -4.26 -22.83 -20.88
N ARG A 123 -5.16 -22.89 -21.88
CA ARG A 123 -6.55 -22.44 -21.75
C ARG A 123 -7.29 -23.17 -20.64
N PHE A 124 -7.19 -24.49 -20.61
CA PHE A 124 -7.87 -25.30 -19.61
C PHE A 124 -7.39 -24.95 -18.20
N ILE A 125 -6.07 -24.81 -18.03
CA ILE A 125 -5.45 -24.45 -16.74
C ILE A 125 -5.85 -23.03 -16.29
N ALA A 126 -5.91 -22.06 -17.21
CA ALA A 126 -6.35 -20.71 -16.89
C ALA A 126 -7.85 -20.68 -16.48
N GLU A 127 -8.70 -21.33 -17.27
CA GLU A 127 -10.15 -21.37 -17.05
C GLU A 127 -10.54 -22.14 -15.78
N SER A 128 -9.81 -23.20 -15.41
CA SER A 128 -10.05 -23.94 -14.16
C SER A 128 -9.79 -23.10 -12.90
N MET A 129 -8.98 -22.04 -13.03
CA MET A 129 -8.73 -21.03 -12.00
C MET A 129 -9.66 -19.80 -12.12
N GLY A 130 -10.57 -19.81 -13.09
CA GLY A 130 -11.47 -18.70 -13.41
C GLY A 130 -10.77 -17.50 -14.07
N ALA A 131 -9.52 -17.64 -14.54
CA ALA A 131 -8.82 -16.59 -15.25
C ALA A 131 -9.36 -16.44 -16.69
N ASP A 132 -9.35 -15.20 -17.20
CA ASP A 132 -9.62 -14.94 -18.61
C ASP A 132 -8.36 -15.21 -19.42
N ILE A 133 -8.52 -15.73 -20.63
CA ILE A 133 -7.41 -16.04 -21.53
C ILE A 133 -7.69 -15.55 -22.95
N LEU A 134 -6.75 -14.78 -23.50
CA LEU A 134 -6.83 -14.20 -24.84
C LEU A 134 -5.58 -14.55 -25.65
N TRP A 135 -5.75 -14.70 -26.96
CA TRP A 135 -4.66 -14.84 -27.92
C TRP A 135 -4.45 -13.51 -28.63
N ASN A 136 -3.25 -12.94 -28.52
CA ASN A 136 -2.82 -11.81 -29.33
C ASN A 136 -2.11 -12.33 -30.58
N ASP A 137 -2.77 -12.23 -31.72
CA ASP A 137 -2.22 -12.78 -32.97
C ASP A 137 -1.02 -11.96 -33.51
N ALA A 138 -1.00 -10.66 -33.26
CA ALA A 138 0.06 -9.77 -33.75
C ALA A 138 1.39 -10.03 -33.02
N SER A 139 1.32 -10.25 -31.69
CA SER A 139 2.50 -10.53 -30.87
C SER A 139 2.74 -12.03 -30.62
N LYS A 140 1.84 -12.91 -31.10
CA LYS A 140 1.82 -14.35 -30.80
C LYS A 140 1.92 -14.63 -29.30
N THR A 141 1.11 -13.91 -28.52
CA THR A 141 1.14 -13.95 -27.05
C THR A 141 -0.17 -14.50 -26.49
N VAL A 142 -0.07 -15.41 -25.53
CA VAL A 142 -1.18 -15.79 -24.65
C VAL A 142 -1.25 -14.81 -23.49
N LEU A 143 -2.35 -14.10 -23.36
CA LEU A 143 -2.61 -13.14 -22.29
C LEU A 143 -3.57 -13.76 -21.27
N ILE A 144 -3.14 -13.91 -20.02
CA ILE A 144 -3.95 -14.44 -18.92
C ILE A 144 -4.22 -13.32 -17.92
N THR A 145 -5.50 -13.12 -17.57
CA THR A 145 -5.92 -12.17 -16.52
C THR A 145 -6.67 -12.92 -15.42
N THR A 146 -6.09 -13.01 -14.23
CA THR A 146 -6.70 -13.71 -13.10
C THR A 146 -7.94 -12.98 -12.59
N ASN A 147 -8.83 -13.68 -11.87
CA ASN A 147 -10.00 -13.05 -11.22
C ASN A 147 -9.60 -11.93 -10.26
N GLU A 148 -8.52 -12.11 -9.52
CA GLU A 148 -7.94 -11.06 -8.67
C GLU A 148 -7.53 -9.83 -9.51
N GLN A 149 -6.81 -10.01 -10.60
CA GLN A 149 -6.41 -8.91 -11.48
C GLN A 149 -7.61 -8.22 -12.13
N LYS A 150 -8.69 -8.95 -12.45
CA LYS A 150 -9.95 -8.34 -12.91
C LYS A 150 -10.57 -7.45 -11.83
N GLN A 151 -10.55 -7.87 -10.56
CA GLN A 151 -11.03 -7.04 -9.46
C GLN A 151 -10.18 -5.79 -9.30
N ILE A 152 -8.84 -5.92 -9.34
CA ILE A 152 -7.91 -4.79 -9.30
C ILE A 152 -8.16 -3.81 -10.45
N ASN A 153 -8.36 -4.31 -11.68
CA ASN A 153 -8.62 -3.48 -12.85
C ASN A 153 -9.94 -2.69 -12.76
N ASN A 154 -10.88 -3.13 -11.93
CA ASN A 154 -12.14 -2.45 -11.67
C ASN A 154 -12.06 -1.46 -10.49
N LEU A 155 -10.94 -1.41 -9.75
CA LEU A 155 -10.76 -0.45 -8.67
C LEU A 155 -10.58 0.95 -9.25
N GLU A 156 -11.26 1.92 -8.64
CA GLU A 156 -11.08 3.32 -9.01
C GLU A 156 -9.64 3.75 -8.68
N LYS A 157 -8.97 4.36 -9.67
CA LYS A 157 -7.63 4.92 -9.48
C LYS A 157 -7.74 6.32 -8.87
N ILE A 158 -7.43 6.43 -7.60
CA ILE A 158 -7.30 7.68 -6.85
C ILE A 158 -5.80 7.88 -6.60
N GLU A 159 -5.21 8.93 -7.16
CA GLU A 159 -3.77 9.19 -7.13
C GLU A 159 -3.43 10.32 -6.15
N LEU A 160 -2.48 10.06 -5.25
CA LEU A 160 -1.89 11.03 -4.34
C LEU A 160 -0.44 11.28 -4.74
N SER A 161 -0.10 12.55 -4.93
CA SER A 161 1.27 13.03 -5.10
C SER A 161 1.77 13.65 -3.79
N LEU A 162 2.95 13.20 -3.36
CA LEU A 162 3.63 13.68 -2.16
C LEU A 162 5.08 14.02 -2.49
N SER A 163 5.41 15.31 -2.54
CA SER A 163 6.71 15.78 -3.03
C SER A 163 7.02 15.22 -4.44
N ASN A 164 8.04 14.36 -4.57
CA ASN A 164 8.42 13.71 -5.82
C ASN A 164 7.90 12.26 -5.95
N LYS A 165 7.12 11.77 -4.98
CA LYS A 165 6.57 10.42 -4.98
C LYS A 165 5.08 10.44 -5.32
N LYS A 166 4.59 9.31 -5.84
CA LYS A 166 3.18 9.08 -6.15
C LYS A 166 2.75 7.73 -5.63
N VAL A 167 1.52 7.66 -5.13
CA VAL A 167 0.84 6.42 -4.76
C VAL A 167 -0.58 6.48 -5.30
N TYR A 168 -1.14 5.35 -5.71
CA TYR A 168 -2.52 5.28 -6.14
C TYR A 168 -3.18 3.97 -5.72
N THR A 169 -4.50 4.00 -5.54
CA THR A 169 -5.30 2.80 -5.30
C THR A 169 -5.23 1.85 -6.50
N GLY A 170 -5.08 0.55 -6.25
CA GLY A 170 -4.83 -0.46 -7.27
C GLY A 170 -3.35 -0.69 -7.59
N GLN A 171 -2.42 0.11 -7.03
CA GLN A 171 -0.97 -0.10 -7.20
C GLN A 171 -0.53 -1.40 -6.52
N LYS A 172 0.34 -2.19 -7.17
CA LYS A 172 0.93 -3.40 -6.56
C LYS A 172 1.90 -3.03 -5.44
N LEU A 173 1.88 -3.77 -4.33
CA LEU A 173 2.79 -3.58 -3.20
C LEU A 173 4.27 -3.66 -3.62
N SER A 174 4.60 -4.54 -4.56
CA SER A 174 5.96 -4.67 -5.09
C SER A 174 6.43 -3.44 -5.87
N GLU A 175 5.52 -2.72 -6.52
CA GLU A 175 5.81 -1.45 -7.19
C GLU A 175 5.91 -0.32 -6.16
N LEU A 176 4.97 -0.26 -5.22
CA LEU A 176 5.01 0.69 -4.11
C LEU A 176 6.36 0.65 -3.37
N LYS A 177 6.83 -0.54 -3.02
CA LYS A 177 8.09 -0.74 -2.28
C LYS A 177 9.34 -0.31 -3.08
N LYS A 178 9.30 -0.31 -4.41
CA LYS A 178 10.42 0.24 -5.22
C LYS A 178 10.56 1.74 -5.02
N ASP A 179 9.44 2.46 -4.89
CA ASP A 179 9.42 3.91 -4.77
C ASP A 179 9.50 4.39 -3.32
N PHE A 180 8.83 3.70 -2.40
CA PHE A 180 8.74 4.09 -0.99
C PHE A 180 9.78 3.40 -0.11
N GLY A 181 10.32 2.26 -0.52
CA GLY A 181 11.16 1.41 0.33
C GLY A 181 10.31 0.57 1.29
N GLU A 182 10.94 0.08 2.35
CA GLU A 182 10.23 -0.64 3.43
C GLU A 182 9.60 0.35 4.43
N PRO A 183 8.39 0.05 4.95
CA PRO A 183 7.78 0.87 5.99
C PRO A 183 8.56 0.74 7.31
N SER A 184 8.44 1.75 8.18
CA SER A 184 8.94 1.65 9.56
C SER A 184 8.17 0.63 10.38
N ARG A 185 6.87 0.52 10.12
CA ARG A 185 5.92 -0.27 10.92
C ARG A 185 4.75 -0.71 10.05
N ILE A 186 4.14 -1.83 10.39
CA ILE A 186 2.88 -2.29 9.80
C ILE A 186 1.86 -2.40 10.93
N ASP A 187 0.79 -1.62 10.82
CA ASP A 187 -0.28 -1.50 11.80
C ASP A 187 -1.59 -2.10 11.25
N LYS A 188 -2.46 -2.59 12.14
CA LYS A 188 -3.82 -3.00 11.75
C LYS A 188 -4.75 -1.80 11.92
N SER A 189 -5.65 -1.60 10.96
CA SER A 189 -6.76 -0.62 11.10
C SER A 189 -8.09 -1.23 11.51
N ILE A 190 -9.07 -0.36 11.76
CA ILE A 190 -10.48 -0.71 12.02
C ILE A 190 -11.11 -1.57 10.91
N TYR A 191 -10.58 -1.50 9.69
CA TYR A 191 -11.05 -2.29 8.56
C TYR A 191 -10.18 -3.54 8.32
N ASN A 192 -9.34 -3.90 9.30
CA ASN A 192 -8.38 -5.01 9.24
C ASN A 192 -7.44 -4.95 8.01
N LEU A 193 -7.20 -3.74 7.53
CA LEU A 193 -6.20 -3.45 6.50
C LEU A 193 -4.84 -3.30 7.17
N ASP A 194 -3.80 -3.74 6.46
CA ASP A 194 -2.42 -3.53 6.88
C ASP A 194 -1.99 -2.13 6.47
N TRP A 195 -1.76 -1.25 7.43
CA TRP A 195 -1.24 0.09 7.22
C TRP A 195 0.27 0.08 7.29
N TYR A 196 0.88 0.32 6.15
CA TYR A 196 2.32 0.47 5.97
C TYR A 196 2.67 1.91 6.34
N ILE A 197 3.35 2.08 7.48
CA ILE A 197 3.64 3.39 8.07
C ILE A 197 5.03 3.84 7.64
N TYR A 198 5.11 4.96 6.91
CA TYR A 198 6.35 5.60 6.49
C TYR A 198 6.52 6.90 7.28
N ASN A 199 7.13 6.81 8.47
CA ASN A 199 7.29 7.91 9.42
C ASN A 199 8.77 8.22 9.75
N GLN A 200 9.72 7.73 8.96
CA GLN A 200 11.16 7.99 9.17
C GLN A 200 11.52 9.48 9.01
N ASP A 201 10.72 10.20 8.22
CA ASP A 201 10.82 11.63 7.98
C ASP A 201 9.40 12.20 7.97
N TYR A 202 9.05 12.96 9.02
CA TYR A 202 7.70 13.52 9.16
C TYR A 202 7.36 14.57 8.10
N SER A 203 8.34 15.12 7.38
CA SER A 203 8.07 15.94 6.18
C SER A 203 7.61 15.12 4.97
N LYS A 204 7.65 13.79 5.08
CA LYS A 204 7.25 12.81 4.05
C LYS A 204 6.31 11.74 4.59
N PHE A 205 5.70 11.99 5.76
CA PHE A 205 4.80 11.05 6.42
C PHE A 205 3.63 10.60 5.54
N ILE A 206 3.44 9.30 5.45
CA ILE A 206 2.27 8.70 4.84
C ILE A 206 2.00 7.34 5.48
N MET A 207 0.72 7.04 5.67
CA MET A 207 0.27 5.70 5.99
C MET A 207 -0.41 5.14 4.73
N ILE A 208 -0.09 3.91 4.33
CA ILE A 208 -0.61 3.30 3.10
C ILE A 208 -1.30 1.98 3.44
N ALA A 209 -2.60 1.88 3.20
CA ALA A 209 -3.38 0.68 3.44
C ALA A 209 -3.20 -0.32 2.29
N VAL A 210 -2.84 -1.55 2.64
CA VAL A 210 -2.58 -2.64 1.71
C VAL A 210 -3.45 -3.85 2.09
N LYS A 211 -4.06 -4.47 1.09
CA LYS A 211 -4.78 -5.75 1.20
C LYS A 211 -4.49 -6.56 -0.06
N ASP A 212 -4.24 -7.86 0.11
CA ASP A 212 -3.95 -8.77 -1.00
C ASP A 212 -2.82 -8.26 -1.92
N ASN A 213 -1.76 -7.70 -1.33
CA ASN A 213 -0.63 -7.09 -2.03
C ASN A 213 -0.98 -5.90 -2.96
N VAL A 214 -2.10 -5.23 -2.72
CA VAL A 214 -2.57 -4.08 -3.48
C VAL A 214 -2.83 -2.89 -2.56
N VAL A 215 -2.48 -1.69 -2.99
CA VAL A 215 -2.81 -0.45 -2.30
C VAL A 215 -4.31 -0.18 -2.41
N VAL A 216 -4.99 -0.09 -1.27
CA VAL A 216 -6.45 0.11 -1.19
C VAL A 216 -6.84 1.40 -0.46
N GLY A 217 -5.86 2.14 0.03
CA GLY A 217 -6.08 3.40 0.72
C GLY A 217 -4.79 4.02 1.21
N TYR A 218 -4.88 5.26 1.71
CA TYR A 218 -3.77 5.98 2.29
C TYR A 218 -4.25 7.21 3.07
N TYR A 219 -3.41 7.67 3.99
CA TYR A 219 -3.60 8.89 4.78
C TYR A 219 -2.32 9.71 4.76
N THR A 220 -2.47 11.03 4.61
CA THR A 220 -1.38 11.97 4.91
C THR A 220 -1.93 13.32 5.37
N ASN A 221 -1.21 13.95 6.28
CA ASN A 221 -1.36 15.35 6.67
C ASN A 221 -0.10 16.18 6.36
N VAL A 222 0.78 15.69 5.50
CA VAL A 222 2.01 16.39 5.12
C VAL A 222 1.72 17.62 4.26
N LYS A 223 2.40 18.72 4.56
CA LYS A 223 2.34 19.94 3.75
C LYS A 223 2.72 19.68 2.29
N GLY A 224 1.84 20.09 1.37
CA GLY A 224 2.10 20.06 -0.07
C GLY A 224 1.60 18.83 -0.83
N PHE A 225 0.82 17.94 -0.20
CA PHE A 225 0.18 16.86 -0.94
C PHE A 225 -0.81 17.38 -2.01
N ILE A 226 -0.99 16.58 -3.06
CA ILE A 226 -1.97 16.82 -4.13
C ILE A 226 -2.70 15.50 -4.42
N LEU A 227 -4.03 15.50 -4.31
CA LEU A 227 -4.89 14.36 -4.60
C LEU A 227 -5.69 14.61 -5.89
N ASN A 228 -5.59 13.67 -6.84
CA ASN A 228 -6.22 13.71 -8.17
C ASN A 228 -6.04 15.05 -8.91
N ASP A 229 -4.87 15.69 -8.75
CA ASP A 229 -4.53 17.01 -9.30
C ASP A 229 -5.47 18.17 -8.90
N LYS A 230 -6.45 17.92 -8.02
CA LYS A 230 -7.55 18.84 -7.68
C LYS A 230 -7.54 19.27 -6.22
N ILE A 231 -7.45 18.31 -5.29
CA ILE A 231 -7.52 18.55 -3.85
C ILE A 231 -6.09 18.76 -3.36
N LYS A 232 -5.78 19.95 -2.83
CA LYS A 232 -4.42 20.34 -2.45
C LYS A 232 -4.37 20.76 -0.99
N TYR A 233 -3.26 20.47 -0.34
CA TYR A 233 -2.94 21.03 0.97
C TYR A 233 -3.03 22.58 0.94
N ASP A 234 -3.53 23.18 2.03
CA ASP A 234 -3.75 24.63 2.22
C ASP A 234 -4.73 25.28 1.22
N ALA A 235 -5.41 24.50 0.38
CA ALA A 235 -6.47 25.01 -0.48
C ALA A 235 -7.79 25.14 0.28
N VAL A 236 -8.55 26.20 -0.04
CA VAL A 236 -9.95 26.29 0.35
C VAL A 236 -10.77 25.45 -0.62
N TYR A 237 -11.42 24.40 -0.12
CA TYR A 237 -12.28 23.52 -0.91
C TYR A 237 -13.74 23.69 -0.46
N ASN A 238 -14.51 24.37 -1.30
CA ASN A 238 -15.92 24.68 -1.08
C ASN A 238 -16.87 23.60 -1.63
N GLY A 239 -16.34 22.56 -2.26
CA GLY A 239 -17.11 21.36 -2.60
C GLY A 239 -17.30 20.48 -1.37
N GLU A 240 -18.37 19.69 -1.37
CA GLU A 240 -18.37 18.44 -0.62
C GLU A 240 -17.59 17.40 -1.44
N SER A 241 -16.90 16.48 -0.76
CA SER A 241 -16.44 15.27 -1.44
C SER A 241 -17.65 14.34 -1.49
N ASP A 242 -18.39 14.36 -2.60
CA ASP A 242 -19.49 13.39 -2.84
C ASP A 242 -18.96 11.95 -2.95
N ASP A 243 -17.63 11.80 -3.06
CA ASP A 243 -16.94 10.52 -3.07
C ASP A 243 -16.79 9.98 -1.65
N LYS A 244 -17.52 8.90 -1.37
CA LYS A 244 -17.51 8.16 -0.10
C LYS A 244 -16.16 7.50 0.22
N GLN A 245 -15.22 7.48 -0.72
CA GLN A 245 -13.87 6.93 -0.54
C GLN A 245 -12.88 7.98 -0.05
N ILE A 246 -13.19 9.27 -0.22
CA ILE A 246 -12.29 10.38 0.08
C ILE A 246 -12.86 11.21 1.23
N LYS A 247 -12.14 11.19 2.36
CA LYS A 247 -12.39 12.08 3.48
C LYS A 247 -11.35 13.20 3.50
N ILE A 248 -11.84 14.43 3.41
CA ILE A 248 -11.03 15.65 3.43
C ILE A 248 -11.13 16.28 4.82
N TYR A 249 -9.99 16.48 5.47
CA TYR A 249 -9.93 17.13 6.78
C TYR A 249 -9.58 18.61 6.61
N LYS A 250 -10.35 19.46 7.29
CA LYS A 250 -10.28 20.93 7.18
C LYS A 250 -9.92 21.53 8.53
N ASP A 251 -9.08 22.55 8.51
CA ASP A 251 -8.63 23.26 9.70
C ASP A 251 -9.49 24.51 9.91
N SER A 252 -10.44 24.43 10.84
CA SER A 252 -11.36 25.53 11.18
C SER A 252 -10.65 26.72 11.82
N ASN A 253 -9.44 26.52 12.36
CA ASN A 253 -8.58 27.57 12.89
C ASN A 253 -7.66 28.19 11.82
N ASN A 254 -7.77 27.75 10.56
CA ASN A 254 -7.02 28.25 9.41
C ASN A 254 -7.92 28.31 8.16
N ASP A 255 -8.96 29.14 8.22
CA ASP A 255 -9.89 29.43 7.11
C ASP A 255 -10.55 28.20 6.46
N ASN A 256 -10.75 27.12 7.22
CA ASN A 256 -11.24 25.82 6.71
C ASN A 256 -10.42 25.26 5.55
N LYS A 257 -9.13 25.61 5.49
CA LYS A 257 -8.22 25.06 4.51
C LYS A 257 -7.95 23.58 4.76
N ILE A 258 -7.71 22.84 3.69
CA ILE A 258 -7.42 21.42 3.76
C ILE A 258 -6.05 21.20 4.40
N TYR A 259 -5.97 20.31 5.39
CA TYR A 259 -4.70 19.93 6.01
C TYR A 259 -4.38 18.44 5.93
N ALA A 260 -5.37 17.57 5.69
CA ALA A 260 -5.15 16.14 5.54
C ALA A 260 -6.20 15.49 4.61
N VAL A 261 -5.86 14.31 4.09
CA VAL A 261 -6.77 13.45 3.34
C VAL A 261 -6.64 12.01 3.83
N LEU A 262 -7.78 11.32 3.87
CA LEU A 262 -7.88 9.87 4.02
C LEU A 262 -8.61 9.32 2.80
N VAL A 263 -8.01 8.34 2.14
CA VAL A 263 -8.61 7.59 1.04
C VAL A 263 -8.69 6.14 1.43
N VAL A 264 -9.87 5.52 1.30
CA VAL A 264 -10.06 4.07 1.47
C VAL A 264 -11.13 3.61 0.47
N LEU A 265 -10.81 2.63 -0.36
CA LEU A 265 -11.76 2.07 -1.33
C LEU A 265 -12.98 1.45 -0.63
N LEU A 266 -14.19 1.70 -1.14
CA LEU A 266 -15.45 1.28 -0.50
C LEU A 266 -15.54 -0.22 -0.25
N SER A 267 -15.03 -1.04 -1.18
CA SER A 267 -15.03 -2.50 -1.06
C SER A 267 -14.25 -3.02 0.15
N TYR A 268 -13.40 -2.18 0.73
CA TYR A 268 -12.51 -2.51 1.86
C TYR A 268 -12.92 -1.81 3.16
N GLN A 269 -14.10 -1.19 3.23
CA GLN A 269 -14.61 -0.50 4.44
C GLN A 269 -15.54 -1.38 5.31
N ASN A 270 -15.54 -2.71 5.12
CA ASN A 270 -16.50 -3.62 5.75
C ASN A 270 -15.82 -4.71 6.60
N GLU A 271 -15.41 -4.38 7.82
CA GLU A 271 -15.09 -5.36 8.87
C GLU A 271 -15.53 -4.84 10.25
N ASN A 272 -15.62 -5.72 11.25
CA ASN A 272 -16.05 -5.38 12.61
C ASN A 272 -14.97 -4.54 13.32
N ALA A 273 -15.40 -3.55 14.10
CA ALA A 273 -14.52 -2.73 14.93
C ALA A 273 -13.71 -3.59 15.93
N ASP A 274 -12.39 -3.41 15.95
CA ASP A 274 -11.49 -4.00 16.95
C ASP A 274 -11.36 -3.05 18.15
N ASN A 275 -11.88 -3.45 19.29
CA ASN A 275 -11.85 -2.66 20.52
C ASN A 275 -10.80 -3.14 21.53
N SER A 276 -9.86 -3.97 21.10
CA SER A 276 -8.79 -4.46 21.96
C SER A 276 -7.85 -3.32 22.37
N GLN A 277 -7.30 -3.40 23.59
CA GLN A 277 -6.32 -2.41 24.04
C GLN A 277 -5.10 -2.35 23.11
N LYS A 278 -4.68 -3.49 22.55
CA LYS A 278 -3.59 -3.56 21.57
C LYS A 278 -3.90 -2.74 20.31
N PHE A 279 -5.14 -2.78 19.83
CA PHE A 279 -5.56 -1.95 18.71
C PHE A 279 -5.54 -0.46 19.11
N LEU A 280 -6.08 -0.10 20.27
CA LEU A 280 -6.08 1.29 20.74
C LEU A 280 -4.67 1.87 20.98
N ASP A 281 -3.73 1.04 21.42
CA ASP A 281 -2.32 1.42 21.55
C ASP A 281 -1.69 1.70 20.16
N THR A 282 -2.09 0.94 19.13
CA THR A 282 -1.76 1.21 17.73
C THR A 282 -2.33 2.55 17.28
N GLN A 283 -3.61 2.83 17.56
CA GLN A 283 -4.23 4.12 17.24
C GLN A 283 -3.50 5.29 17.93
N ALA A 284 -3.02 5.11 19.17
CA ALA A 284 -2.24 6.13 19.87
C ALA A 284 -0.86 6.37 19.21
N ARG A 285 -0.24 5.33 18.63
CA ARG A 285 0.99 5.45 17.82
C ARG A 285 0.75 6.21 16.53
N GLU A 286 -0.31 5.88 15.80
CA GLU A 286 -0.69 6.64 14.59
C GLU A 286 -0.95 8.10 14.93
N ASN A 287 -1.65 8.39 16.03
CA ASN A 287 -1.90 9.76 16.47
C ASN A 287 -0.60 10.54 16.77
N PHE A 288 0.39 9.87 17.37
CA PHE A 288 1.73 10.45 17.59
C PHE A 288 2.43 10.80 16.27
N ASP A 289 2.32 9.92 15.28
CA ASP A 289 2.92 10.15 13.97
C ASP A 289 2.25 11.35 13.25
N ILE A 290 0.91 11.43 13.34
CA ILE A 290 0.12 12.54 12.80
C ILE A 290 0.46 13.85 13.51
N LEU A 291 0.60 13.84 14.83
CA LEU A 291 0.99 14.99 15.66
C LEU A 291 2.36 15.53 15.28
N ASN A 292 3.37 14.67 15.15
CA ASN A 292 4.71 15.10 14.79
C ASN A 292 4.80 15.59 13.34
N THR A 293 4.01 15.02 12.43
CA THR A 293 3.82 15.58 11.08
C THR A 293 3.21 16.97 11.15
N PHE A 294 2.18 17.16 11.97
CA PHE A 294 1.54 18.45 12.16
C PHE A 294 2.54 19.48 12.70
N ARG A 295 3.32 19.17 13.74
CA ARG A 295 4.39 20.05 14.25
C ARG A 295 5.44 20.38 13.19
N THR A 296 5.87 19.38 12.43
CA THR A 296 6.84 19.54 11.33
C THR A 296 6.33 20.51 10.26
N ASN A 297 5.03 20.48 9.93
CA ASN A 297 4.44 21.41 8.95
C ASN A 297 4.51 22.89 9.38
N TYR A 298 4.64 23.15 10.69
CA TYR A 298 4.84 24.47 11.28
C TYR A 298 6.31 24.78 11.59
N GLY A 299 7.24 23.90 11.23
CA GLY A 299 8.67 24.08 11.53
C GLY A 299 9.01 23.87 13.01
N ILE A 300 8.14 23.20 13.77
CA ILE A 300 8.32 22.94 15.19
C ILE A 300 8.95 21.56 15.39
N SER A 301 9.93 21.48 16.29
CA SER A 301 10.60 20.22 16.66
C SER A 301 9.59 19.15 17.07
N ILE A 302 9.83 17.92 16.63
CA ILE A 302 9.02 16.76 16.98
C ILE A 302 9.09 16.48 18.49
N LEU A 303 8.05 15.84 19.00
CA LEU A 303 7.97 15.36 20.37
C LEU A 303 8.50 13.94 20.45
N GLU A 304 9.14 13.62 21.56
CA GLU A 304 9.54 12.26 21.91
C GLU A 304 8.40 11.53 22.62
N TRP A 305 8.27 10.23 22.35
CA TRP A 305 7.29 9.40 23.04
C TRP A 305 7.76 9.03 24.45
N ASP A 306 6.92 9.26 25.46
CA ASP A 306 7.22 8.91 26.85
C ASP A 306 6.16 7.97 27.45
N ASN A 307 6.56 6.75 27.80
CA ASN A 307 5.65 5.73 28.34
C ASN A 307 5.08 6.08 29.72
N LEU A 308 5.74 6.92 30.52
CA LEU A 308 5.19 7.37 31.79
C LEU A 308 4.09 8.42 31.57
N LEU A 309 4.17 9.22 30.52
CA LEU A 309 3.06 10.11 30.13
C LEU A 309 1.87 9.32 29.59
N VAL A 310 2.12 8.23 28.86
CA VAL A 310 1.07 7.30 28.40
C VAL A 310 0.33 6.71 29.58
N GLN A 311 1.07 6.21 30.57
CA GLN A 311 0.49 5.66 31.79
C GLN A 311 -0.42 6.69 32.48
N SER A 312 0.02 7.94 32.58
CA SER A 312 -0.77 9.03 33.14
C SER A 312 -2.05 9.31 32.35
N SER A 313 -1.93 9.40 31.01
CA SER A 313 -3.05 9.66 30.10
C SER A 313 -4.07 8.51 30.12
N GLN A 314 -3.58 7.27 30.11
CA GLN A 314 -4.38 6.06 30.18
C GLN A 314 -5.16 5.98 31.49
N ALA A 315 -4.52 6.24 32.62
CA ALA A 315 -5.17 6.24 33.93
C ALA A 315 -6.31 7.27 33.98
N HIS A 316 -6.12 8.46 33.42
CA HIS A 316 -7.17 9.48 33.38
C HIS A 316 -8.33 9.12 32.44
N CYS A 317 -8.04 8.52 31.27
CA CYS A 317 -9.07 8.03 30.36
C CYS A 317 -9.93 6.93 31.01
N ILE A 318 -9.31 6.01 31.75
CA ILE A 318 -10.01 4.99 32.54
C ILE A 318 -10.86 5.65 33.62
N ASP A 319 -10.31 6.62 34.36
CA ASP A 319 -11.03 7.31 35.43
C ASP A 319 -12.29 8.03 34.92
N MET A 320 -12.18 8.76 33.80
CA MET A 320 -13.30 9.41 33.12
C MET A 320 -14.37 8.41 32.67
N ALA A 321 -13.95 7.29 32.09
CA ALA A 321 -14.85 6.25 31.60
C ALA A 321 -15.60 5.53 32.72
N GLU A 322 -14.92 5.21 33.83
CA GLU A 322 -15.49 4.43 34.94
C GLU A 322 -16.35 5.27 35.87
N LYS A 323 -16.00 6.54 36.09
CA LYS A 323 -16.74 7.45 36.98
C LYS A 323 -17.78 8.30 36.24
N GLY A 324 -17.86 8.19 34.92
CA GLY A 324 -18.90 8.84 34.11
C GLY A 324 -18.78 10.36 34.09
N TYR A 325 -17.59 10.89 33.78
CA TYR A 325 -17.38 12.32 33.59
C TYR A 325 -16.40 12.59 32.44
N PHE A 326 -16.29 13.85 32.02
CA PHE A 326 -15.32 14.28 31.00
C PHE A 326 -14.79 15.66 31.37
N ALA A 327 -13.60 15.71 31.99
CA ALA A 327 -12.95 16.93 32.45
C ALA A 327 -11.44 16.73 32.62
N HIS A 328 -10.68 17.82 32.58
CA HIS A 328 -9.22 17.79 32.81
C HIS A 328 -8.86 17.39 34.26
N ASN A 329 -9.63 17.88 35.24
CA ASN A 329 -9.42 17.52 36.64
C ASN A 329 -10.25 16.28 36.98
N SER A 330 -9.66 15.39 37.75
CA SER A 330 -10.39 14.25 38.33
C SER A 330 -11.41 14.74 39.36
N LEU A 331 -12.42 13.93 39.68
CA LEU A 331 -13.51 14.32 40.59
C LEU A 331 -13.03 14.65 42.02
N ASP A 332 -11.86 14.15 42.42
CA ASP A 332 -11.21 14.46 43.69
C ASP A 332 -10.36 15.75 43.63
N GLY A 333 -10.34 16.45 42.50
CA GLY A 333 -9.59 17.68 42.26
C GLY A 333 -8.17 17.46 41.70
N THR A 334 -7.72 16.22 41.54
CA THR A 334 -6.38 15.91 41.00
C THR A 334 -6.22 16.48 39.59
N THR A 335 -5.15 17.25 39.36
CA THR A 335 -4.87 17.88 38.06
C THR A 335 -4.03 16.97 37.16
N HIS A 336 -3.97 17.27 35.85
CA HIS A 336 -3.08 16.55 34.91
C HIS A 336 -1.62 16.61 35.35
N LYS A 337 -1.16 17.75 35.91
CA LYS A 337 0.19 17.87 36.48
C LYS A 337 0.41 16.87 37.62
N ASP A 338 -0.53 16.79 38.56
CA ASP A 338 -0.42 15.87 39.69
C ASP A 338 -0.38 14.42 39.20
N ARG A 339 -1.23 14.06 38.24
CA ARG A 339 -1.24 12.73 37.61
C ARG A 339 0.06 12.42 36.87
N ILE A 340 0.67 13.39 36.19
CA ILE A 340 1.94 13.21 35.49
C ILE A 340 3.09 13.02 36.50
N LEU A 341 3.16 13.83 37.55
CA LEU A 341 4.21 13.71 38.57
C LEU A 341 4.08 12.41 39.37
N ALA A 342 2.84 11.92 39.58
CA ALA A 342 2.58 10.65 40.25
C ALA A 342 3.12 9.41 39.52
N THR A 343 3.41 9.49 38.20
CA THR A 343 4.06 8.39 37.47
C THR A 343 5.56 8.29 37.72
N GLY A 344 6.13 9.28 38.42
CA GLY A 344 7.56 9.36 38.72
C GLY A 344 8.36 10.21 37.73
N ILE A 345 7.72 10.89 36.78
CA ILE A 345 8.37 11.91 35.94
C ILE A 345 8.89 13.05 36.82
N LYS A 346 10.14 13.44 36.61
CA LYS A 346 10.85 14.51 37.35
C LYS A 346 11.44 15.51 36.36
N ASN A 347 11.90 16.65 36.87
CA ASN A 347 12.61 17.70 36.12
C ASN A 347 11.80 18.19 34.91
N THR A 348 10.58 18.67 35.16
CA THR A 348 9.69 19.21 34.13
C THR A 348 9.33 20.65 34.46
N ILE A 349 9.29 21.50 33.44
CA ILE A 349 9.08 22.96 33.56
C ILE A 349 7.63 23.32 33.23
N ALA A 350 7.02 22.60 32.28
CA ALA A 350 5.66 22.83 31.82
C ALA A 350 4.94 21.50 31.55
N TRP A 351 3.61 21.53 31.68
CA TRP A 351 2.69 20.42 31.45
C TRP A 351 1.54 20.88 30.56
N GLY A 352 0.98 19.97 29.78
CA GLY A 352 -0.23 20.21 29.00
C GLY A 352 -1.04 18.92 28.84
N GLU A 353 -2.34 19.07 28.62
CA GLU A 353 -3.24 17.94 28.39
C GLU A 353 -4.27 18.29 27.32
N ASN A 354 -4.47 17.36 26.37
CA ASN A 354 -5.63 17.33 25.49
C ASN A 354 -6.45 16.09 25.82
N ILE A 355 -7.78 16.21 25.86
CA ILE A 355 -8.71 15.08 26.03
C ILE A 355 -9.80 15.14 24.97
N VAL A 356 -10.30 13.97 24.56
CA VAL A 356 -11.45 13.83 23.66
C VAL A 356 -12.16 12.51 23.96
N ALA A 357 -13.44 12.43 23.62
CA ALA A 357 -14.24 11.23 23.81
C ALA A 357 -15.21 11.01 22.63
N GLY A 358 -15.64 9.76 22.44
CA GLY A 358 -16.64 9.39 21.45
C GLY A 358 -16.12 9.29 20.01
N ARG A 359 -14.81 9.08 19.82
CA ARG A 359 -14.18 8.77 18.53
C ARG A 359 -13.22 7.61 18.67
N GLU A 360 -13.28 6.70 17.70
CA GLU A 360 -12.45 5.48 17.65
C GLU A 360 -11.15 5.70 16.87
N LEU A 361 -11.24 6.40 15.73
CA LEU A 361 -10.14 6.54 14.79
C LEU A 361 -9.10 7.58 15.23
N ALA A 362 -7.80 7.22 15.17
CA ALA A 362 -6.69 8.11 15.47
C ALA A 362 -6.75 9.42 14.69
N VAL A 363 -7.04 9.33 13.39
CA VAL A 363 -7.19 10.45 12.45
C VAL A 363 -8.36 11.36 12.80
N ASP A 364 -9.47 10.80 13.30
CA ASP A 364 -10.68 11.55 13.64
C ASP A 364 -10.57 12.20 15.03
N THR A 365 -9.97 11.49 15.98
CA THR A 365 -9.57 12.01 17.29
C THR A 365 -8.63 13.21 17.12
N PHE A 366 -7.65 13.11 16.21
CA PHE A 366 -6.72 14.21 15.94
C PHE A 366 -7.40 15.43 15.31
N ASP A 367 -8.34 15.22 14.37
CA ASP A 367 -9.12 16.29 13.76
C ASP A 367 -9.92 17.10 14.79
N LEU A 368 -10.50 16.45 15.79
CA LEU A 368 -11.18 17.15 16.89
C LEU A 368 -10.23 18.03 17.72
N TRP A 369 -8.98 17.62 17.91
CA TRP A 369 -7.98 18.44 18.60
C TRP A 369 -7.49 19.61 17.73
N ILE A 370 -7.25 19.40 16.44
CA ILE A 370 -6.83 20.47 15.51
C ILE A 370 -7.87 21.61 15.48
N ASN A 371 -9.15 21.22 15.47
CA ASN A 371 -10.27 22.14 15.34
C ASN A 371 -10.73 22.77 16.66
N SER A 372 -9.99 22.54 17.75
CA SER A 372 -10.16 23.24 19.04
C SER A 372 -8.93 24.08 19.33
N LEU A 373 -9.09 25.40 19.40
CA LEU A 373 -7.97 26.33 19.60
C LEU A 373 -7.16 26.00 20.86
N GLY A 374 -7.83 25.65 21.97
CA GLY A 374 -7.16 25.28 23.22
C GLY A 374 -6.28 24.03 23.07
N HIS A 375 -6.79 22.99 22.39
CA HIS A 375 -6.03 21.76 22.17
C HIS A 375 -4.88 21.97 21.18
N ARG A 376 -5.11 22.78 20.15
CA ARG A 376 -4.12 23.16 19.14
C ARG A 376 -2.90 23.83 19.76
N VAL A 377 -3.10 24.74 20.72
CA VAL A 377 -2.00 25.44 21.40
C VAL A 377 -1.06 24.46 22.08
N ASN A 378 -1.56 23.40 22.72
CA ASN A 378 -0.70 22.36 23.30
C ASN A 378 0.12 21.64 22.22
N MET A 379 -0.52 21.24 21.11
CA MET A 379 0.15 20.51 20.03
C MET A 379 1.25 21.33 19.32
N LEU A 380 1.11 22.65 19.25
CA LEU A 380 2.07 23.57 18.63
C LEU A 380 2.95 24.32 19.63
N ARG A 381 2.95 23.91 20.91
CA ARG A 381 3.82 24.55 21.90
C ARG A 381 5.28 24.15 21.64
N GLU A 382 6.14 25.13 21.35
CA GLU A 382 7.52 24.88 20.90
C GLU A 382 8.40 24.23 21.98
N ASN A 383 8.19 24.59 23.25
CA ASN A 383 9.00 24.13 24.36
C ASN A 383 8.60 22.74 24.89
N PHE A 384 7.46 22.18 24.48
CA PHE A 384 7.18 20.78 24.77
C PHE A 384 8.15 19.88 24.02
N THR A 385 8.64 18.88 24.73
CA THR A 385 9.69 17.95 24.27
C THR A 385 9.19 16.52 24.20
N HIS A 386 8.22 16.15 25.05
CA HIS A 386 7.71 14.79 25.14
C HIS A 386 6.18 14.77 25.16
N VAL A 387 5.62 13.65 24.70
CA VAL A 387 4.18 13.37 24.75
C VAL A 387 3.92 11.90 25.07
N GLY A 388 2.84 11.64 25.79
CA GLY A 388 2.24 10.33 25.91
C GLY A 388 0.78 10.39 25.46
N ILE A 389 0.38 9.46 24.60
CA ILE A 389 -0.97 9.40 24.05
C ILE A 389 -1.60 8.08 24.46
N ALA A 390 -2.85 8.11 24.89
CA ALA A 390 -3.59 6.90 25.22
C ALA A 390 -5.01 6.96 24.66
N SER A 391 -5.54 5.80 24.31
CA SER A 391 -6.93 5.60 23.92
C SER A 391 -7.49 4.40 24.67
N ILE A 392 -8.72 4.53 25.17
CA ILE A 392 -9.40 3.53 26.00
C ILE A 392 -10.82 3.34 25.49
N TYR A 393 -11.23 2.08 25.37
CA TYR A 393 -12.61 1.68 25.12
C TYR A 393 -13.20 1.06 26.38
N LYS A 394 -14.36 1.56 26.79
CA LYS A 394 -15.16 1.03 27.89
C LYS A 394 -16.61 0.95 27.46
N GLU A 395 -17.05 -0.25 27.10
CA GLU A 395 -18.44 -0.50 26.75
C GLU A 395 -19.39 -0.04 27.87
N GLY A 396 -20.44 0.70 27.49
CA GLY A 396 -21.47 1.19 28.43
C GLY A 396 -21.07 2.43 29.22
N SER A 397 -19.87 2.98 29.03
CA SER A 397 -19.52 4.32 29.49
C SER A 397 -20.24 5.39 28.65
N ILE A 398 -20.22 6.65 29.11
CA ILE A 398 -20.98 7.75 28.48
C ILE A 398 -20.61 7.93 26.99
N TYR A 399 -19.34 7.73 26.64
CA TYR A 399 -18.83 7.98 25.29
C TYR A 399 -18.21 6.76 24.61
N ASN A 400 -18.14 5.61 25.28
CA ASN A 400 -17.41 4.39 24.89
C ASN A 400 -15.90 4.57 24.69
N TYR A 401 -15.45 5.55 23.91
CA TYR A 401 -14.04 5.84 23.64
C TYR A 401 -13.59 7.10 24.37
N TYR A 402 -12.39 7.06 24.94
CA TYR A 402 -11.73 8.17 25.61
C TYR A 402 -10.27 8.20 25.19
N SER A 403 -9.79 9.35 24.74
CA SER A 403 -8.40 9.53 24.33
C SER A 403 -7.81 10.78 24.96
N GLY A 404 -6.51 10.75 25.23
CA GLY A 404 -5.77 11.86 25.79
C GLY A 404 -4.35 11.98 25.25
N GLN A 405 -3.81 13.20 25.30
CA GLN A 405 -2.41 13.51 25.07
C GLN A 405 -1.89 14.28 26.28
N ASN A 406 -0.87 13.76 26.95
CA ASN A 406 -0.15 14.46 28.01
C ASN A 406 1.20 14.92 27.51
N PHE A 407 1.49 16.21 27.65
CA PHE A 407 2.70 16.86 27.17
C PHE A 407 3.56 17.34 28.33
N VAL A 408 4.88 17.31 28.15
CA VAL A 408 5.82 17.96 29.06
C VAL A 408 6.98 18.64 28.33
N GLU A 409 7.49 19.68 28.97
CA GLU A 409 8.83 20.21 28.75
C GLU A 409 9.74 19.63 29.84
N LYS A 410 10.75 18.82 29.44
CA LYS A 410 11.78 18.35 30.37
C LYS A 410 12.92 19.35 30.44
N GLU A 411 13.49 19.54 31.63
CA GLU A 411 14.72 20.31 31.80
C GLU A 411 15.85 19.62 31.03
N PHE A 412 16.54 20.36 30.16
CA PHE A 412 17.81 19.91 29.60
C PHE A 412 18.82 19.81 30.75
N LYS A 413 19.35 18.62 31.02
CA LYS A 413 20.55 18.51 31.85
C LYS A 413 21.72 19.04 31.03
N ASP A 414 22.41 20.06 31.53
CA ASP A 414 23.69 20.57 31.03
C ASP A 414 24.79 19.49 31.16
N ALA A 415 24.66 18.35 30.48
CA ALA A 415 25.71 17.32 30.41
C ALA A 415 26.65 17.52 29.21
N ASP A 416 26.26 18.34 28.23
CA ASP A 416 27.04 18.59 27.00
C ASP A 416 27.65 19.99 26.93
N LYS A 417 27.56 20.81 28.00
CA LYS A 417 28.15 22.16 28.05
C LYS A 417 29.59 22.20 28.57
N GLU A 418 30.15 21.11 29.07
CA GLU A 418 31.56 21.11 29.53
C GLU A 418 32.59 21.02 28.37
N GLU A 419 32.17 20.70 27.14
CA GLU A 419 33.08 20.67 25.96
C GLU A 419 32.95 21.88 25.00
N GLN A 420 31.97 22.78 25.18
CA GLN A 420 31.79 23.95 24.31
C GLN A 420 32.15 25.30 24.94
N ASN A 421 32.53 25.33 26.23
CA ASN A 421 32.85 26.56 26.94
C ASN A 421 34.23 27.18 26.65
N GLU A 422 35.00 26.68 25.68
CA GLU A 422 36.26 27.32 25.25
C GLU A 422 36.17 28.14 23.95
N GLU A 423 35.07 28.12 23.18
CA GLU A 423 35.01 28.84 21.89
C GLU A 423 33.97 29.98 21.76
N ASP A 424 33.00 30.13 22.67
CA ASP A 424 31.92 31.12 22.52
C ASP A 424 32.07 32.40 23.39
N GLU A 425 33.28 32.75 23.82
CA GLU A 425 33.60 34.12 24.25
C GLU A 425 33.77 35.06 23.04
N LYS A 426 32.67 35.31 22.31
CA LYS A 426 32.49 36.54 21.54
C LYS A 426 31.05 36.67 21.09
N TYR A 427 30.54 37.90 21.14
CA TYR A 427 29.21 38.35 20.72
C TYR A 427 28.12 38.28 21.79
N THR A 428 28.32 39.03 22.88
CA THR A 428 27.20 39.59 23.64
C THR A 428 26.66 40.83 22.90
N VAL A 429 25.44 40.76 22.37
CA VAL A 429 24.68 41.94 21.93
C VAL A 429 23.81 42.39 23.09
N VAL A 430 24.10 43.60 23.59
CA VAL A 430 23.35 44.27 24.64
C VAL A 430 22.13 44.95 24.03
N PHE A 431 20.92 44.60 24.48
CA PHE A 431 19.74 45.44 24.28
C PHE A 431 19.59 46.38 25.48
N THR A 432 19.55 47.68 25.20
CA THR A 432 19.19 48.72 26.18
C THR A 432 17.70 49.02 26.07
N PHE A 433 17.07 49.21 27.23
CA PHE A 433 15.62 49.36 27.44
C PHE A 433 15.00 50.58 26.74
#